data_AF-A0A1C5QPA0-F1
#
_entry.id   AF-A0A1C5QPA0-F1
#
_cell.length_a   1.000
_cell.length_b   1.000
_cell.length_c   1.000
_cell.angle_alpha   90.00
_cell.angle_beta   90.00
_cell.angle_gamma   90.00
#
_symmetry.space_group_name_H-M   'P 1'
#
loop_
_entity.id
_entity.type
_entity.pdbx_description
1 polymer ?
#
loop_
_entity_poly.entity_id
_entity_poly.type
_entity_poly.pdbx_seq_one_letter_code
_entity_poly.pdbx_strand_id
1 'polypeptide(L)'
;MTIMTCFGDSITDCGHCFSPDFLGDGYVKMLAERFHREGYEIQMRNCGTDGFTVQRLLQRVKTDSTIIGNLAAVLIGINDIGMMMNTDRTPAQQEEMMGSFQEHYLELLTILTKSSCSVILMEPFVFFLSCFL
;
A
#
# COMPACT_ATOMS: atom_id res chain seq x y z
N MET A 1 -14.21 -13.72 12.33
CA MET A 1 -12.76 -13.51 12.16
C MET A 1 -12.56 -12.42 11.12
N THR A 2 -11.99 -11.28 11.49
CA THR A 2 -11.71 -10.18 10.55
C THR A 2 -10.36 -10.41 9.90
N ILE A 3 -10.30 -10.37 8.57
CA ILE A 3 -9.03 -10.41 7.83
C ILE A 3 -8.67 -9.01 7.39
N MET A 4 -7.55 -8.49 7.89
CA MET A 4 -6.97 -7.21 7.47
C MET A 4 -5.80 -7.46 6.52
N THR A 5 -5.92 -6.99 5.29
CA THR A 5 -4.83 -7.07 4.29
C THR A 5 -4.20 -5.70 4.12
N CYS A 6 -2.90 -5.62 4.32
CA CYS A 6 -2.10 -4.43 4.10
C CYS A 6 -1.50 -4.48 2.70
N PHE A 7 -1.89 -3.52 1.86
CA PHE A 7 -1.34 -3.32 0.52
C PHE A 7 -0.42 -2.12 0.50
N GLY A 8 0.66 -2.22 -0.27
CA GLY A 8 1.56 -1.10 -0.46
C GLY A 8 2.84 -1.47 -1.17
N ASP A 9 3.80 -0.56 -1.06
CA ASP A 9 5.16 -0.74 -1.59
C ASP A 9 6.13 -1.28 -0.53
N SER A 10 7.41 -0.96 -0.68
CA SER A 10 8.51 -1.24 0.27
C SER A 10 8.19 -0.93 1.74
N ILE A 11 7.43 0.14 2.01
CA ILE A 11 7.08 0.58 3.37
C ILE A 11 6.13 -0.41 4.03
N THR A 12 5.27 -1.04 3.23
CA THR A 12 4.36 -2.10 3.68
C THR A 12 5.07 -3.45 3.65
N ASP A 13 5.84 -3.73 2.60
CA ASP A 13 6.56 -5.01 2.42
C ASP A 13 7.48 -5.31 3.60
N CYS A 14 8.43 -4.41 3.91
CA CYS A 14 9.41 -4.57 4.98
C CYS A 14 10.02 -6.00 5.08
N GLY A 15 10.27 -6.63 3.92
CA GLY A 15 10.86 -7.96 3.83
C GLY A 15 9.95 -9.10 4.30
N HIS A 16 8.62 -8.94 4.19
CA HIS A 16 7.68 -9.91 4.77
C HIS A 16 7.86 -11.34 4.27
N CYS A 17 8.22 -11.55 3.00
CA CYS A 17 8.52 -12.87 2.45
C CYS A 17 9.68 -13.61 3.15
N PHE A 18 10.55 -12.88 3.87
CA PHE A 18 11.70 -13.42 4.58
C PHE A 18 11.48 -13.51 6.09
N SER A 19 10.33 -13.05 6.58
CA SER A 19 9.93 -13.14 7.98
C SER A 19 9.14 -14.43 8.26
N PRO A 20 9.37 -15.12 9.40
CA PRO A 20 8.65 -16.37 9.71
C PRO A 20 7.13 -16.22 9.85
N ASP A 21 6.67 -15.02 10.22
CA ASP A 21 5.25 -14.67 10.39
C ASP A 21 4.62 -14.08 9.12
N PHE A 22 5.42 -13.86 8.06
CA PHE A 22 5.02 -13.20 6.82
C PHE A 22 4.49 -11.77 7.02
N LEU A 23 4.92 -11.08 8.07
CA LEU A 23 4.51 -9.70 8.37
C LEU A 23 5.61 -8.67 8.11
N GLY A 24 6.88 -9.10 7.99
CA GLY A 24 8.04 -8.24 7.84
C GLY A 24 8.42 -7.56 9.15
N ASP A 25 9.38 -6.63 9.10
CA ASP A 25 9.85 -5.92 10.30
C ASP A 25 9.40 -4.44 10.35
N GLY A 26 8.23 -4.18 9.77
CA GLY A 26 7.66 -2.84 9.62
C GLY A 26 6.37 -2.61 10.42
N TYR A 27 5.63 -1.57 10.01
CA TYR A 27 4.41 -1.14 10.71
C TYR A 27 3.32 -2.22 10.73
N VAL A 28 3.27 -3.10 9.72
CA VAL A 28 2.29 -4.20 9.65
C VAL A 28 2.44 -5.15 10.83
N LYS A 29 3.69 -5.54 11.16
CA LYS A 29 4.00 -6.36 12.34
C LYS A 29 3.69 -5.63 13.64
N MET A 30 4.06 -4.36 13.75
CA MET A 30 3.74 -3.54 14.92
C MET A 30 2.24 -3.48 15.19
N LEU A 31 1.41 -3.35 14.15
CA LEU A 31 -0.05 -3.38 14.26
C LEU A 31 -0.55 -4.77 14.68
N ALA A 32 -0.02 -5.84 14.09
CA ALA A 32 -0.39 -7.21 14.45
C ALA A 32 -0.15 -7.50 15.94
N GLU A 33 1.03 -7.16 16.43
CA GLU A 33 1.40 -7.33 17.83
C GLU A 33 0.53 -6.49 18.77
N ARG A 34 0.21 -5.26 18.36
CA ARG A 34 -0.67 -4.38 19.12
C ARG A 34 -2.08 -4.94 19.20
N PHE A 35 -2.66 -5.37 18.08
CA PHE A 35 -3.99 -5.97 18.06
C PHE A 35 -4.08 -7.23 18.90
N HIS A 36 -3.06 -8.09 18.83
CA HIS A 36 -2.97 -9.28 19.67
C HIS A 36 -2.95 -8.92 21.16
N ARG A 37 -2.13 -7.95 21.55
CA ARG A 37 -2.01 -7.48 22.94
C ARG A 37 -3.31 -6.86 23.47
N GLU A 38 -4.03 -6.15 22.62
CA GLU A 38 -5.31 -5.52 22.95
C GLU A 38 -6.50 -6.52 22.86
N GLY A 39 -6.25 -7.78 22.49
CA GLY A 39 -7.25 -8.85 22.48
C GLY A 39 -8.17 -8.85 21.25
N TYR A 40 -7.79 -8.19 20.16
CA TYR A 40 -8.54 -8.20 18.92
C TYR A 40 -8.31 -9.49 18.12
N GLU A 41 -9.38 -10.10 17.62
CA GLU A 41 -9.33 -11.24 16.70
C GLU A 41 -9.21 -10.80 15.23
N ILE A 42 -8.06 -10.22 14.89
CA ILE A 42 -7.74 -9.76 13.53
C ILE A 42 -6.61 -10.63 12.97
N GLN A 43 -6.87 -11.29 11.84
CA GLN A 43 -5.84 -11.95 11.06
C GLN A 43 -5.19 -10.93 10.11
N MET A 44 -3.93 -10.60 10.37
CA MET A 44 -3.14 -9.70 9.54
C MET A 44 -2.54 -10.44 8.35
N ARG A 45 -2.57 -9.81 7.17
CA ARG A 45 -1.86 -10.26 5.96
C ARG A 45 -1.06 -9.10 5.41
N ASN A 46 0.24 -9.31 5.25
CA ASN A 46 1.09 -8.38 4.52
C ASN A 46 1.06 -8.77 3.03
N CYS A 47 0.69 -7.81 2.18
CA CYS A 47 0.73 -7.93 0.72
C CYS A 47 1.45 -6.73 0.10
N GLY A 48 2.37 -6.11 0.85
CA GLY A 48 3.28 -5.11 0.32
C GLY A 48 4.28 -5.72 -0.66
N THR A 49 4.76 -4.92 -1.62
CA THR A 49 5.83 -5.37 -2.52
C THR A 49 6.75 -4.21 -2.85
N ASP A 50 8.05 -4.38 -2.61
CA ASP A 50 9.06 -3.37 -2.92
C ASP A 50 8.96 -2.85 -4.37
N GLY A 51 9.11 -1.53 -4.53
CA GLY A 51 9.01 -0.83 -5.81
C GLY A 51 7.61 -0.73 -6.43
N PHE A 52 6.54 -1.22 -5.79
CA PHE A 52 5.20 -1.12 -6.36
C PHE A 52 4.73 0.32 -6.52
N THR A 53 4.07 0.57 -7.66
CA THR A 53 3.23 1.74 -7.92
C THR A 53 1.76 1.36 -7.79
N VAL A 54 0.86 2.36 -7.80
CA VAL A 54 -0.59 2.10 -7.80
C VAL A 54 -1.00 1.19 -8.95
N GLN A 55 -0.44 1.41 -10.14
CA GLN A 55 -0.73 0.60 -11.33
C GLN A 55 -0.36 -0.88 -11.11
N ARG A 56 0.80 -1.16 -10.49
CA ARG A 56 1.24 -2.54 -10.20
C ARG A 56 0.36 -3.21 -9.16
N LEU A 57 -0.03 -2.49 -8.11
CA LEU A 57 -0.97 -2.99 -7.12
C LEU A 57 -2.33 -3.31 -7.76
N LEU A 58 -2.86 -2.41 -8.59
CA LEU A 58 -4.10 -2.62 -9.33
C LEU A 58 -4.04 -3.87 -10.22
N GLN A 59 -2.95 -4.07 -10.95
CA GLN A 59 -2.74 -5.29 -11.75
C GLN A 59 -2.75 -6.55 -10.87
N ARG A 60 -2.10 -6.51 -9.71
CA ARG A 60 -2.06 -7.64 -8.77
C ARG A 60 -3.46 -7.99 -8.26
N VAL A 61 -4.22 -7.00 -7.79
CA VAL A 61 -5.58 -7.19 -7.27
C VAL A 61 -6.55 -7.68 -8.37
N LYS A 62 -6.41 -7.19 -9.60
CA LYS A 62 -7.19 -7.68 -10.75
C LYS A 62 -6.86 -9.15 -11.09
N THR A 63 -5.60 -9.53 -10.95
CA THR A 63 -5.13 -10.89 -11.27
C THR A 63 -5.56 -11.90 -10.22
N ASP A 64 -5.58 -11.48 -8.95
CA ASP A 64 -5.85 -12.34 -7.80
C ASP A 64 -6.68 -11.58 -6.77
N SER A 65 -7.99 -11.71 -6.85
CA SER A 65 -8.92 -11.08 -5.91
C SER A 65 -8.97 -11.78 -4.55
N THR A 66 -8.38 -12.98 -4.42
CA THR A 66 -8.41 -13.75 -3.17
C THR A 66 -7.54 -13.14 -2.07
N ILE A 67 -6.62 -12.25 -2.45
CA ILE A 67 -5.80 -11.48 -1.52
C ILE A 67 -6.61 -10.41 -0.77
N ILE A 68 -7.79 -10.04 -1.26
CA ILE A 68 -8.63 -9.00 -0.63
C ILE A 68 -9.29 -9.59 0.61
N GLY A 69 -8.94 -9.06 1.79
CA GLY A 69 -9.60 -9.36 3.06
C GLY A 69 -10.93 -8.63 3.26
N ASN A 70 -11.41 -8.61 4.50
CA ASN A 70 -12.59 -7.82 4.88
C ASN A 70 -12.25 -6.34 5.13
N LEU A 71 -10.99 -6.08 5.49
CA LEU A 71 -10.43 -4.77 5.72
C LEU A 71 -9.15 -4.62 4.91
N ALA A 72 -9.06 -3.60 4.06
CA ALA A 72 -7.88 -3.30 3.27
C ALA A 72 -7.26 -2.01 3.79
N ALA A 73 -5.98 -2.04 4.14
CA ALA A 73 -5.21 -0.83 4.43
C ALA A 73 -4.26 -0.58 3.26
N VAL A 74 -4.35 0.58 2.65
CA VAL A 74 -3.63 0.91 1.41
C VAL A 74 -2.67 2.07 1.68
N LEU A 75 -1.36 1.79 1.65
CA LEU A 75 -0.29 2.79 1.67
C LEU A 75 0.55 2.62 0.40
N ILE A 76 0.27 3.43 -0.61
CA ILE A 76 0.90 3.33 -1.93
C ILE A 76 0.94 4.72 -2.55
N GLY A 77 1.95 4.96 -3.40
CA GLY A 77 2.03 6.18 -4.20
C GLY A 77 3.38 6.90 -4.11
N ILE A 78 4.24 6.55 -3.15
CA ILE A 78 5.56 7.18 -3.04
C ILE A 78 6.43 6.91 -4.26
N ASN A 79 6.36 5.70 -4.81
CA ASN A 79 7.07 5.36 -6.04
C ASN A 79 6.50 6.09 -7.25
N ASP A 80 5.18 6.27 -7.33
CA ASP A 80 4.52 7.07 -8.38
C ASP A 80 5.03 8.51 -8.35
N ILE A 81 5.07 9.14 -7.17
CA ILE A 81 5.62 10.50 -6.96
C ILE A 81 7.11 10.54 -7.29
N GLY A 82 7.89 9.57 -6.80
CA GLY A 82 9.32 9.47 -7.07
C GLY A 82 9.62 9.37 -8.57
N MET A 83 8.80 8.62 -9.33
CA MET A 83 8.91 8.62 -10.79
C MET A 83 8.61 10.01 -11.36
N MET A 84 7.51 10.66 -10.96
CA MET A 84 7.13 11.98 -11.50
C MET A 84 8.21 13.06 -11.26
N MET A 85 8.89 13.02 -10.10
CA MET A 85 9.87 14.02 -9.68
C MET A 85 11.30 13.76 -10.17
N ASN A 86 11.72 12.50 -10.31
CA ASN A 86 13.14 12.16 -10.56
C ASN A 86 13.49 11.90 -12.04
N THR A 87 12.58 12.19 -12.94
CA THR A 87 12.81 12.07 -14.39
C THR A 87 12.67 13.45 -14.99
N ASP A 88 13.52 13.82 -15.96
CA ASP A 88 13.48 15.07 -16.73
C ASP A 88 12.17 15.20 -17.56
N ARG A 89 11.03 15.23 -16.88
CA ARG A 89 9.68 15.26 -17.44
C ARG A 89 9.20 16.70 -17.55
N THR A 90 8.53 16.98 -18.66
CA THR A 90 7.87 18.26 -18.85
C THR A 90 6.65 18.39 -17.92
N PRO A 91 6.20 19.62 -17.62
CA PRO A 91 4.99 19.82 -16.84
C PRO A 91 3.77 19.07 -17.39
N ALA A 92 3.61 19.02 -18.71
CA ALA A 92 2.53 18.28 -19.36
C ALA A 92 2.62 16.76 -19.12
N GLN A 93 3.82 16.19 -19.12
CA GLN A 93 4.02 14.77 -18.80
C GLN A 93 3.73 14.47 -17.33
N GLN A 94 4.09 15.39 -16.42
CA GLN A 94 3.76 15.25 -15.00
C GLN A 94 2.24 15.29 -14.77
N GLU A 95 1.53 16.16 -15.49
CA GLU A 95 0.07 16.24 -15.44
C GLU A 95 -0.60 14.95 -15.95
N GLU A 96 -0.14 14.41 -17.09
CA GLU A 96 -0.61 13.13 -17.64
C GLU A 96 -0.39 11.97 -16.66
N MET A 97 0.78 11.92 -16.02
CA MET A 97 1.09 10.92 -15.02
C MET A 97 0.23 11.06 -13.76
N MET A 98 -0.05 12.27 -13.32
CA MET A 98 -0.94 12.51 -12.18
C MET A 98 -2.37 12.09 -12.50
N GLY A 99 -2.84 12.37 -13.74
CA GLY A 99 -4.12 11.85 -14.23
C GLY A 99 -4.18 10.33 -14.21
N SER A 100 -3.14 9.67 -14.74
CA SER A 100 -3.02 8.20 -14.73
C SER A 100 -2.98 7.64 -13.31
N PHE A 101 -2.25 8.28 -12.39
CA PHE A 101 -2.21 7.90 -10.98
C PHE A 101 -3.62 7.95 -10.36
N GLN A 102 -4.34 9.05 -10.56
CA GLN A 102 -5.70 9.22 -10.05
C GLN A 102 -6.66 8.16 -10.60
N GLU A 103 -6.62 7.90 -11.91
CA GLU A 103 -7.47 6.90 -12.56
C GLU A 103 -7.21 5.49 -12.02
N HIS A 104 -5.96 5.07 -11.93
CA HIS A 104 -5.61 3.77 -11.38
C HIS A 104 -6.01 3.65 -9.90
N TYR A 105 -5.85 4.72 -9.12
CA TYR A 105 -6.21 4.71 -7.70
C TYR A 105 -7.73 4.57 -7.53
N LEU A 106 -8.53 5.34 -8.28
CA LEU A 106 -9.98 5.24 -8.26
C LEU A 106 -10.49 3.87 -8.69
N GLU A 107 -9.86 3.25 -9.70
CA GLU A 107 -10.20 1.90 -10.12
C GLU A 107 -9.86 0.87 -9.04
N LEU A 108 -8.70 0.98 -8.39
CA LEU A 108 -8.31 0.13 -7.27
C LEU A 108 -9.34 0.22 -6.13
N LEU A 109 -9.73 1.43 -5.73
CA LEU A 109 -10.75 1.64 -4.70
C LEU A 109 -12.10 1.06 -5.08
N THR A 110 -12.48 1.17 -6.36
CA THR A 110 -13.72 0.59 -6.87
C THR A 110 -13.72 -0.93 -6.72
N ILE A 111 -12.60 -1.60 -7.01
CA ILE A 111 -12.47 -3.07 -6.88
C ILE A 111 -12.52 -3.48 -5.41
N LEU A 112 -11.76 -2.79 -4.55
CA LEU A 112 -11.70 -3.11 -3.12
C LEU A 112 -13.09 -2.94 -2.47
N THR A 113 -13.75 -1.80 -2.68
CA THR A 113 -15.05 -1.49 -2.07
C THR A 113 -16.19 -2.38 -2.59
N LYS A 114 -16.16 -2.80 -3.86
CA LYS A 114 -17.14 -3.76 -4.42
C LYS A 114 -17.07 -5.14 -3.76
N SER A 115 -15.95 -5.49 -3.13
CA SER A 115 -15.72 -6.80 -2.51
C SER A 115 -16.28 -6.89 -1.08
N SER A 116 -17.19 -6.00 -0.69
CA SER A 116 -17.65 -5.81 0.70
C SER A 116 -16.49 -5.52 1.67
N CYS A 117 -15.35 -5.06 1.16
CA CYS A 117 -14.18 -4.72 1.94
C CYS A 117 -14.29 -3.26 2.42
N SER A 118 -14.08 -3.04 3.71
CA SER A 118 -13.82 -1.69 4.23
C SER A 118 -12.40 -1.27 3.87
N VAL A 119 -12.17 -0.01 3.51
CA VAL A 119 -10.86 0.47 3.05
C VAL A 119 -10.36 1.59 3.96
N ILE A 120 -9.13 1.46 4.44
CA ILE A 120 -8.35 2.49 5.14
C ILE A 120 -7.31 3.01 4.15
N LEU A 121 -7.39 4.30 3.83
CA LEU A 121 -6.40 4.98 3.00
C LEU A 121 -5.35 5.62 3.90
N MET A 122 -4.10 5.35 3.60
CA MET A 122 -2.95 5.96 4.27
C MET A 122 -2.23 6.81 3.24
N GLU A 123 -1.98 8.07 3.60
CA GLU A 123 -1.32 9.03 2.72
C GLU A 123 0.15 8.62 2.53
N PRO A 124 0.66 8.54 1.28
CA PRO A 124 2.08 8.36 1.04
C PRO A 124 2.87 9.58 1.54
N PHE A 125 4.03 9.35 2.14
CA PHE A 125 4.80 10.41 2.80
C PHE A 125 6.25 10.45 2.34
N VAL A 126 6.86 11.63 2.47
CA VAL A 126 8.31 11.85 2.33
C VAL A 126 8.78 12.49 3.63
N PHE A 127 9.85 11.95 4.21
CA PHE A 127 10.54 12.66 5.29
C PHE A 127 11.51 13.66 4.68
N PHE A 128 11.25 14.94 4.89
CA PHE A 128 12.27 15.97 4.66
C PHE A 128 13.26 15.88 5.81
N LEU A 129 14.44 15.33 5.56
CA LEU A 129 15.59 15.58 6.44
C LEU A 129 15.94 17.05 6.26
N SER A 130 15.47 17.91 7.17
CA SER A 130 16.18 19.15 7.44
C SER A 130 17.55 18.72 7.96
N CYS A 131 18.53 18.65 7.06
CA CYS A 131 19.93 18.62 7.49
C CYS A 131 20.11 19.77 8.49
N PHE A 132 20.59 19.43 9.68
CA PHE A 132 21.22 20.28 10.69
C PHE A 132 21.18 21.78 10.36
N LEU A 133 20.34 22.54 11.08
CA LEU A 133 20.55 23.98 11.26
C LEU A 133 21.97 24.25 11.77
#